data_AF-L8DUY1-F1
#
_entry.id   AF-L8DUY1-F1
#
_cell.length_a   1.000
_cell.length_b   1.000
_cell.length_c   1.000
_cell.angle_alpha   90.00
_cell.angle_beta   90.00
_cell.angle_gamma   90.00
#
_symmetry.space_group_name_H-M   'P 1'
#
loop_
_entity.id
_entity.type
_entity.pdbx_description
1 polymer ?
#
loop_
_entity_poly.entity_id
_entity_poly.type
_entity_poly.pdbx_seq_one_letter_code
_entity_poly.pdbx_strand_id
1 'polypeptide(L)'
;MVVRVTFGTRSSRLGGGHKQVGDPNRGTDLDDDEVFEGLVIELTPRQRRFVEVAAWTLADDVYDAIEDFRRHPDLHRRPEEAAHGISILSEFPPLTWKQSASWWRQQARCFDDLAIEAQSGDPEPVCTGEEMALHLVLGRARAMATDESDRRMDLVGGIAAHDNDDDWDAPLDFLFQDHDVLTLFDSDIEPHPGAVNLVPAEWFTPFADSEPRTPDRGFRR
;
A
#
# COMPACT_ATOMS: atom_id res chain seq x y z
N MET A 1 31.75 23.32 -7.69
CA MET A 1 31.42 24.00 -8.96
C MET A 1 30.07 24.65 -8.76
N VAL A 2 30.05 25.96 -8.52
CA VAL A 2 28.85 26.73 -8.13
C VAL A 2 28.64 27.77 -9.21
N VAL A 3 27.55 27.65 -9.98
CA VAL A 3 27.21 28.60 -11.03
C VAL A 3 26.29 29.66 -10.44
N ARG A 4 26.84 30.87 -10.25
CA ARG A 4 26.08 32.09 -9.93
C ARG A 4 25.45 32.62 -11.22
N VAL A 5 24.14 32.80 -11.23
CA VAL A 5 23.43 33.53 -12.29
C VAL A 5 23.35 35.01 -11.91
N THR A 6 23.92 35.86 -12.75
CA THR A 6 23.96 37.33 -12.61
C THR A 6 22.68 37.98 -13.13
N PHE A 7 22.11 38.88 -12.33
CA PHE A 7 21.00 39.76 -12.71
C PHE A 7 21.46 40.86 -13.68
N GLY A 8 20.78 40.97 -14.82
CA GLY A 8 20.94 42.06 -15.79
C GLY A 8 20.04 43.24 -15.46
N THR A 9 20.66 44.41 -15.23
CA THR A 9 20.00 45.70 -15.04
C THR A 9 19.74 46.36 -16.41
N ARG A 10 18.53 46.89 -16.63
CA ARG A 10 18.30 47.98 -17.59
C ARG A 10 17.38 49.03 -16.97
N SER A 11 17.66 50.28 -17.34
CA SER A 11 17.24 51.52 -16.68
C SER A 11 16.33 52.37 -17.59
N SER A 12 15.45 53.15 -16.95
CA SER A 12 14.85 54.45 -17.40
C SER A 12 13.78 54.41 -18.51
N ARG A 13 12.70 55.21 -18.55
CA ARG A 13 12.22 56.42 -17.82
C ARG A 13 10.74 56.72 -18.19
N LEU A 14 10.00 57.28 -17.22
CA LEU A 14 8.96 58.35 -17.26
C LEU A 14 7.70 58.25 -18.15
N GLY A 15 6.53 58.35 -17.48
CA GLY A 15 5.58 59.45 -17.73
C GLY A 15 4.09 59.10 -17.94
N GLY A 16 3.23 59.66 -17.09
CA GLY A 16 1.85 60.06 -17.45
C GLY A 16 0.71 59.22 -16.88
N GLY A 17 0.02 59.75 -15.88
CA GLY A 17 -1.15 59.12 -15.28
C GLY A 17 -2.45 59.32 -16.05
N HIS A 18 -3.40 58.39 -15.86
CA HIS A 18 -4.84 58.68 -15.95
C HIS A 18 -5.68 57.62 -15.21
N LYS A 19 -6.52 58.14 -14.29
CA LYS A 19 -7.82 57.64 -13.78
C LYS A 19 -7.96 56.22 -13.19
N GLN A 20 -8.34 56.22 -11.91
CA GLN A 20 -9.06 55.16 -11.22
C GLN A 20 -10.35 54.75 -11.97
N VAL A 21 -10.55 53.44 -12.12
CA VAL A 21 -11.84 52.76 -12.02
C VAL A 21 -11.56 51.45 -11.28
N GLY A 22 -12.26 51.23 -10.17
CA GLY A 22 -12.10 50.04 -9.34
C GLY A 22 -12.70 48.80 -10.01
N ASP A 23 -12.06 47.66 -9.79
CA ASP A 23 -12.66 46.34 -9.96
C ASP A 23 -12.41 45.54 -8.67
N PRO A 24 -13.45 45.16 -7.90
CA PRO A 24 -13.32 44.40 -6.67
C PRO A 24 -13.41 42.92 -7.01
N ASN A 25 -12.37 42.36 -7.63
CA ASN A 25 -12.24 40.91 -7.70
C ASN A 25 -10.84 40.51 -7.28
N ARG A 26 -10.61 40.66 -5.97
CA ARG A 26 -9.54 39.98 -5.24
C ARG A 26 -9.92 38.50 -5.17
N GLY A 27 -9.76 37.81 -6.29
CA GLY A 27 -9.60 36.36 -6.28
C GLY A 27 -8.32 36.11 -5.51
N THR A 28 -8.44 35.47 -4.36
CA THR A 28 -7.32 34.86 -3.66
C THR A 28 -6.71 33.85 -4.62
N ASP A 29 -5.62 34.23 -5.27
CA ASP A 29 -4.59 33.27 -5.69
C ASP A 29 -4.13 32.63 -4.39
N LEU A 30 -4.82 31.56 -3.98
CA LEU A 30 -4.31 30.66 -2.99
C LEU A 30 -3.12 30.02 -3.68
N ASP A 31 -1.92 30.35 -3.19
CA ASP A 31 -0.71 29.60 -3.47
C ASP A 31 -0.97 28.14 -3.04
N ASP A 32 -1.55 27.34 -3.93
CA ASP A 32 -1.76 25.88 -3.75
C ASP A 32 -0.42 25.12 -3.67
N ASP A 33 0.70 25.82 -3.87
CA ASP A 33 2.06 25.29 -3.77
C ASP A 33 2.57 25.19 -2.30
N GLU A 34 1.89 25.80 -1.31
CA GLU A 34 2.38 25.85 0.09
C GLU A 34 1.94 24.65 0.97
N VAL A 35 1.15 23.69 0.45
CA VAL A 35 0.57 22.60 1.28
C VAL A 35 1.34 21.26 1.16
N PHE A 36 2.22 21.10 0.18
CA PHE A 36 2.90 19.82 -0.09
C PHE A 36 4.33 19.72 0.46
N GLU A 37 4.89 20.78 1.05
CA GLU A 37 6.31 20.82 1.45
C GLU A 37 6.66 20.07 2.76
N GLY A 38 5.75 19.24 3.30
CA GLY A 38 5.98 18.53 4.56
C GLY A 38 5.22 17.20 4.75
N LEU A 39 4.50 16.72 3.74
CA LEU A 39 3.88 15.40 3.79
C LEU A 39 4.96 14.35 3.51
N VAL A 40 5.46 13.70 4.57
CA VAL A 40 6.23 12.46 4.40
C VAL A 40 5.21 11.38 4.04
N ILE A 41 5.11 11.16 2.74
CA ILE A 41 4.20 10.20 2.12
C ILE A 41 4.77 8.77 2.22
N GLU A 42 6.08 8.65 2.43
CA GLU A 42 6.81 7.38 2.45
C GLU A 42 6.75 6.72 3.83
N LEU A 43 6.85 5.38 3.85
CA LEU A 43 6.97 4.65 5.10
C LEU A 43 8.33 4.94 5.77
N THR A 44 8.30 5.21 7.08
CA THR A 44 9.55 5.35 7.84
C THR A 44 10.35 4.04 7.81
N PRO A 45 11.68 4.08 8.03
CA PRO A 45 12.48 2.85 8.10
C PRO A 45 11.97 1.82 9.12
N ARG A 46 11.36 2.26 10.23
CA ARG A 46 10.76 1.36 11.22
C ARG A 46 9.44 0.77 10.73
N GLN A 47 8.59 1.59 10.10
CA GLN A 47 7.34 1.10 9.50
C GLN A 47 7.63 0.06 8.41
N ARG A 48 8.58 0.33 7.51
CA ARG A 48 9.04 -0.64 6.50
C ARG A 48 9.52 -1.95 7.11
N ARG A 49 10.21 -1.89 8.25
CA ARG A 49 10.62 -3.11 8.96
C ARG A 49 9.42 -3.94 9.45
N PHE A 50 8.37 -3.30 9.96
CA PHE A 50 7.14 -4.01 10.33
C PHE A 50 6.40 -4.56 9.11
N VAL A 51 6.33 -3.79 8.01
CA VAL A 51 5.73 -4.21 6.73
C VAL A 51 6.45 -5.44 6.17
N GLU A 52 7.79 -5.43 6.12
CA GLU A 52 8.60 -6.57 5.70
C GLU A 52 8.27 -7.83 6.50
N VAL A 53 8.29 -7.72 7.83
CA VAL A 53 8.09 -8.89 8.72
C VAL A 53 6.64 -9.38 8.67
N ALA A 54 5.67 -8.47 8.60
CA ALA A 54 4.26 -8.80 8.43
C ALA A 54 4.04 -9.54 7.11
N ALA A 55 4.61 -9.05 6.01
CA ALA A 55 4.50 -9.68 4.70
C ALA A 55 5.10 -11.09 4.68
N TRP A 56 6.31 -11.29 5.22
CA TRP A 56 6.88 -12.64 5.35
C TRP A 56 6.02 -13.58 6.20
N THR A 57 5.47 -13.08 7.31
CA THR A 57 4.62 -13.87 8.21
C THR A 57 3.34 -14.30 7.50
N LEU A 58 2.68 -13.36 6.80
CA LEU A 58 1.45 -13.64 6.05
C LEU A 58 1.69 -14.58 4.87
N ALA A 59 2.82 -14.45 4.17
CA ALA A 59 3.21 -15.40 3.12
C ALA A 59 3.31 -16.82 3.69
N ASP A 60 4.03 -16.99 4.80
CA ASP A 60 4.21 -18.28 5.46
C ASP A 60 2.87 -18.84 5.98
N ASP A 61 2.03 -18.01 6.61
CA ASP A 61 0.70 -18.40 7.07
C ASP A 61 -0.17 -18.93 5.89
N VAL A 62 -0.10 -18.28 4.71
CA VAL A 62 -0.85 -18.73 3.52
C VAL A 62 -0.27 -20.02 2.96
N TYR A 63 1.06 -20.14 2.83
CA TYR A 63 1.67 -21.39 2.37
C TYR A 63 1.34 -22.57 3.30
N ASP A 64 1.39 -22.36 4.62
CA ASP A 64 1.07 -23.39 5.61
C ASP A 64 -0.42 -23.77 5.54
N ALA A 65 -1.32 -22.79 5.37
CA ALA A 65 -2.75 -23.05 5.17
C ALA A 65 -3.03 -23.88 3.90
N ILE A 66 -2.31 -23.63 2.80
CA ILE A 66 -2.42 -24.44 1.57
C ILE A 66 -1.99 -25.89 1.82
N GLU A 67 -0.91 -26.10 2.57
CA GLU A 67 -0.43 -27.44 2.92
C GLU A 67 -1.39 -28.17 3.87
N ASP A 68 -1.98 -27.46 4.83
CA ASP A 68 -3.01 -28.00 5.71
C ASP A 68 -4.26 -28.42 4.92
N PHE A 69 -4.70 -27.63 3.94
CA PHE A 69 -5.79 -27.99 3.02
C PHE A 69 -5.50 -29.28 2.24
N ARG A 70 -4.26 -29.45 1.78
CA ARG A 70 -3.84 -30.67 1.07
C ARG A 70 -3.85 -31.90 1.97
N ARG A 71 -3.41 -31.73 3.21
CA ARG A 71 -3.37 -32.82 4.21
C ARG A 71 -4.76 -33.18 4.74
N HIS A 72 -5.67 -32.21 4.81
CA HIS A 72 -6.99 -32.35 5.43
C HIS A 72 -8.12 -31.70 4.60
N PRO A 73 -8.42 -32.20 3.39
CA PRO A 73 -9.41 -31.60 2.50
C PRO A 73 -10.84 -31.53 3.09
N ASP A 74 -11.15 -32.38 4.06
CA ASP A 74 -12.47 -32.44 4.70
C ASP A 74 -12.65 -31.45 5.84
N LEU A 75 -11.58 -31.04 6.52
CA LEU A 75 -11.62 -30.08 7.65
C LEU A 75 -11.79 -28.63 7.19
N HIS A 76 -11.50 -28.37 5.91
CA HIS A 76 -11.33 -27.02 5.39
C HIS A 76 -12.24 -26.70 4.21
N ARG A 77 -13.29 -27.50 4.03
CA ARG A 77 -14.25 -27.35 2.93
C ARG A 77 -14.94 -25.98 2.90
N ARG A 78 -14.82 -25.21 3.99
CA ARG A 78 -15.54 -23.99 4.27
C ARG A 78 -14.72 -23.05 5.17
N PRO A 79 -13.94 -22.13 4.60
CA PRO A 79 -13.29 -21.06 5.37
C PRO A 79 -14.29 -20.23 6.20
N GLU A 80 -15.56 -20.20 5.78
CA GLU A 80 -16.69 -19.60 6.52
C GLU A 80 -17.02 -20.31 7.85
N GLU A 81 -16.64 -21.59 8.01
CA GLU A 81 -16.91 -22.42 9.20
C GLU A 81 -15.67 -22.64 10.08
N ALA A 82 -14.46 -22.45 9.54
CA ALA A 82 -13.27 -22.28 10.35
C ALA A 82 -13.44 -20.98 11.12
N ALA A 83 -13.53 -21.05 12.46
CA ALA A 83 -13.83 -19.87 13.28
C ALA A 83 -12.97 -18.69 12.81
N HIS A 84 -13.64 -17.60 12.39
CA HIS A 84 -12.97 -16.37 11.96
C HIS A 84 -11.79 -16.08 12.87
N GLY A 85 -10.58 -16.01 12.30
CA GLY A 85 -9.33 -15.78 13.03
C GLY A 85 -8.47 -17.01 13.34
N ILE A 86 -8.87 -18.23 12.96
CA ILE A 86 -7.97 -19.42 13.06
C ILE A 86 -7.06 -19.55 11.83
N SER A 87 -7.53 -19.12 10.65
CA SER A 87 -6.78 -19.21 9.40
C SER A 87 -6.71 -17.87 8.71
N ILE A 88 -5.52 -17.53 8.19
CA ILE A 88 -5.29 -16.32 7.38
C ILE A 88 -6.25 -16.23 6.19
N LEU A 89 -6.70 -17.36 5.64
CA LEU A 89 -7.59 -17.37 4.49
C LEU A 89 -8.97 -16.78 4.80
N SER A 90 -9.37 -16.79 6.08
CA SER A 90 -10.60 -16.14 6.55
C SER A 90 -10.49 -14.62 6.65
N GLU A 91 -9.27 -14.06 6.55
CA GLU A 91 -9.02 -12.61 6.52
C GLU A 91 -9.19 -12.03 5.09
N PHE A 92 -9.31 -12.87 4.07
CA PHE A 92 -9.59 -12.43 2.70
C PHE A 92 -11.10 -12.29 2.43
N PRO A 93 -11.51 -11.50 1.41
CA PRO A 93 -12.90 -11.37 1.02
C PRO A 93 -13.57 -12.72 0.70
N PRO A 94 -14.86 -12.94 1.03
CA PRO A 94 -15.54 -14.23 0.86
C PRO A 94 -15.49 -14.85 -0.54
N LEU A 95 -15.43 -14.01 -1.58
CA LEU A 95 -15.30 -14.42 -2.98
C LEU A 95 -13.99 -15.20 -3.29
N THR A 96 -12.99 -15.10 -2.43
CA THR A 96 -11.68 -15.79 -2.57
C THR A 96 -11.65 -17.17 -1.92
N TRP A 97 -12.58 -17.47 -1.01
CA TRP A 97 -12.49 -18.63 -0.12
C TRP A 97 -12.52 -19.99 -0.85
N LYS A 98 -13.06 -20.02 -2.08
CA LYS A 98 -13.16 -21.23 -2.91
C LYS A 98 -12.08 -21.32 -3.99
N GLN A 99 -11.09 -20.42 -3.97
CA GLN A 99 -10.03 -20.41 -4.98
C GLN A 99 -9.09 -21.60 -4.84
N SER A 100 -8.46 -21.96 -5.96
CA SER A 100 -7.57 -23.12 -6.05
C SER A 100 -6.27 -22.93 -5.25
N ALA A 101 -5.60 -24.03 -4.90
CA ALA A 101 -4.28 -23.97 -4.27
C ALA A 101 -3.23 -23.23 -5.12
N SER A 102 -3.34 -23.27 -6.46
CA SER A 102 -2.47 -22.49 -7.36
C SER A 102 -2.76 -20.98 -7.32
N TRP A 103 -4.01 -20.60 -7.07
CA TRP A 103 -4.39 -19.21 -6.87
C TRP A 103 -3.85 -18.71 -5.52
N TRP A 104 -4.04 -19.48 -4.45
CA TRP A 104 -3.49 -19.15 -3.13
C TRP A 104 -1.96 -19.10 -3.10
N ARG A 105 -1.27 -19.90 -3.91
CA ARG A 105 0.18 -19.77 -4.09
C ARG A 105 0.57 -18.46 -4.75
N GLN A 106 -0.18 -18.00 -5.77
CA GLN A 106 0.04 -16.69 -6.35
C GLN A 106 -0.23 -15.57 -5.33
N GLN A 107 -1.26 -15.72 -4.51
CA GLN A 107 -1.53 -14.77 -3.43
C GLN A 107 -0.41 -14.76 -2.37
N ALA A 108 0.10 -15.92 -1.95
CA ALA A 108 1.27 -16.03 -1.07
C ALA A 108 2.49 -15.33 -1.68
N ARG A 109 2.65 -15.45 -2.99
CA ARG A 109 3.74 -14.83 -3.73
C ARG A 109 3.66 -13.30 -3.74
N CYS A 110 2.46 -12.73 -3.79
CA CYS A 110 2.28 -11.28 -3.65
C CYS A 110 2.88 -10.78 -2.33
N PHE A 111 2.67 -11.49 -1.21
CA PHE A 111 3.31 -11.15 0.06
C PHE A 111 4.84 -11.28 0.00
N ASP A 112 5.37 -12.36 -0.60
CA ASP A 112 6.83 -12.53 -0.77
C ASP A 112 7.44 -11.34 -1.54
N ASP A 113 6.77 -10.89 -2.61
CA ASP A 113 7.25 -9.78 -3.46
C ASP A 113 7.24 -8.45 -2.68
N LEU A 114 6.15 -8.11 -1.98
CA LEU A 114 6.07 -6.90 -1.15
C LEU A 114 7.09 -6.94 0.02
N ALA A 115 7.35 -8.11 0.60
CA ALA A 115 8.36 -8.28 1.65
C ALA A 115 9.78 -8.00 1.15
N ILE A 116 10.08 -8.34 -0.12
CA ILE A 116 11.37 -8.04 -0.74
C ILE A 116 11.50 -6.53 -0.99
N GLU A 117 10.45 -5.89 -1.50
CA GLU A 117 10.48 -4.45 -1.79
C GLU A 117 10.66 -3.61 -0.52
N ALA A 118 9.92 -3.96 0.54
CA ALA A 118 9.96 -3.29 1.84
C ALA A 118 11.39 -3.19 2.45
N GLN A 119 12.29 -4.12 2.09
CA GLN A 119 13.68 -4.09 2.54
C GLN A 119 14.48 -2.93 1.94
N SER A 120 14.09 -2.46 0.75
CA SER A 120 14.81 -1.43 -0.02
C SER A 120 14.07 -0.11 -0.14
N GLY A 121 12.74 -0.11 -0.02
CA GLY A 121 11.91 1.06 -0.20
C GLY A 121 10.46 0.75 0.13
N ASP A 122 9.56 1.59 -0.33
CA ASP A 122 8.14 1.35 -0.17
C ASP A 122 7.68 0.27 -1.16
N PRO A 123 6.78 -0.64 -0.74
CA PRO A 123 6.23 -1.64 -1.64
C PRO A 123 5.33 -0.99 -2.68
N GLU A 124 5.41 -1.45 -3.93
CA GLU A 124 4.65 -0.90 -5.06
C GLU A 124 3.77 -1.99 -5.67
N PRO A 125 2.48 -2.10 -5.30
CA PRO A 125 1.61 -3.14 -5.80
C PRO A 125 1.30 -2.92 -7.29
N VAL A 126 1.50 -3.96 -8.12
CA VAL A 126 1.28 -3.88 -9.57
C VAL A 126 0.02 -4.58 -10.06
N CYS A 127 -0.75 -5.20 -9.15
CA CYS A 127 -2.00 -5.88 -9.45
C CYS A 127 -2.91 -5.93 -8.21
N THR A 128 -4.20 -6.20 -8.41
CA THR A 128 -5.22 -6.25 -7.34
C THR A 128 -4.86 -7.25 -6.22
N GLY A 129 -4.21 -8.38 -6.57
CA GLY A 129 -3.74 -9.36 -5.58
C GLY A 129 -2.62 -8.83 -4.69
N GLU A 130 -1.76 -7.95 -5.22
CA GLU A 130 -0.73 -7.26 -4.45
C GLU A 130 -1.32 -6.14 -3.59
N GLU A 131 -2.33 -5.41 -4.07
CA GLU A 131 -3.03 -4.42 -3.23
C GLU A 131 -3.77 -5.08 -2.06
N MET A 132 -4.48 -6.18 -2.31
CA MET A 132 -5.10 -6.97 -1.24
C MET A 132 -4.05 -7.48 -0.24
N ALA A 133 -2.90 -7.95 -0.73
CA ALA A 133 -1.81 -8.37 0.14
C ALA A 133 -1.30 -7.19 0.99
N LEU A 134 -1.04 -6.04 0.37
CA LEU A 134 -0.57 -4.84 1.05
C LEU A 134 -1.53 -4.37 2.13
N HIS A 135 -2.84 -4.43 1.88
CA HIS A 135 -3.87 -4.11 2.88
C HIS A 135 -3.72 -4.96 4.15
N LEU A 136 -3.64 -6.28 3.98
CA LEU A 136 -3.48 -7.20 5.11
C LEU A 136 -2.12 -7.02 5.80
N VAL A 137 -1.06 -6.76 5.03
CA VAL A 137 0.28 -6.46 5.56
C VAL A 137 0.26 -5.24 6.46
N LEU A 138 -0.35 -4.13 6.02
CA LEU A 138 -0.39 -2.89 6.78
C LEU A 138 -1.21 -3.03 8.06
N GLY A 139 -2.34 -3.74 8.01
CA GLY A 139 -3.12 -4.10 9.20
C GLY A 139 -2.28 -4.88 10.22
N ARG A 140 -1.55 -5.91 9.76
CA ARG A 140 -0.68 -6.72 10.61
C ARG A 140 0.53 -5.93 11.13
N ALA A 141 1.16 -5.12 10.29
CA ALA A 141 2.32 -4.28 10.64
C ALA A 141 1.95 -3.26 11.72
N ARG A 142 0.81 -2.57 11.58
CA ARG A 142 0.29 -1.64 12.58
C ARG A 142 0.01 -2.34 13.92
N ALA A 143 -0.58 -3.54 13.89
CA ALA A 143 -0.78 -4.33 15.10
C ALA A 143 0.54 -4.69 15.79
N MET A 144 1.58 -5.04 15.03
CA MET A 144 2.92 -5.30 15.57
C MET A 144 3.59 -4.04 16.14
N ALA A 145 3.43 -2.89 15.49
CA ALA A 145 4.00 -1.62 15.92
C ALA A 145 3.35 -1.06 17.20
N THR A 146 2.07 -1.38 17.41
CA THR A 146 1.32 -0.97 18.60
C THR A 146 1.38 -1.98 19.75
N ASP A 147 1.89 -3.19 19.51
CA ASP A 147 2.12 -4.19 20.55
C ASP A 147 3.22 -3.69 21.53
N GLU A 148 2.85 -3.56 22.81
CA GLU A 148 3.77 -3.14 23.87
C GLU A 148 4.75 -4.24 24.30
N SER A 149 4.71 -5.42 23.68
CA SER A 149 5.63 -6.52 23.98
C SER A 149 7.08 -6.23 23.60
N ASP A 150 8.02 -6.90 24.29
CA ASP A 150 9.46 -6.81 23.98
C ASP A 150 9.79 -7.17 22.53
N ARG A 151 8.94 -7.98 21.88
CA ARG A 151 9.10 -8.39 20.47
C ARG A 151 9.08 -7.21 19.52
N ARG A 152 8.28 -6.18 19.80
CA ARG A 152 8.29 -4.94 19.02
C ARG A 152 9.66 -4.29 19.07
N MET A 153 10.23 -4.16 20.27
CA MET A 153 11.54 -3.54 20.47
C MET A 153 12.67 -4.37 19.83
N ASP A 154 12.56 -5.69 19.84
CA ASP A 154 13.51 -6.58 19.16
C ASP A 154 13.53 -6.34 17.64
N LEU A 155 12.39 -6.01 17.04
CA LEU A 155 12.28 -5.78 15.59
C LEU A 155 12.92 -4.47 15.13
N VAL A 156 12.80 -3.40 15.92
CA VAL A 156 13.23 -2.04 15.52
C VAL A 156 14.31 -1.42 16.39
N GLY A 157 14.83 -2.13 17.40
CA GLY A 157 15.80 -1.59 18.36
C GLY A 157 17.12 -1.11 17.74
N GLY A 158 17.47 -1.61 16.55
CA GLY A 158 18.62 -1.17 15.76
C GLY A 158 18.34 -0.05 14.76
N ILE A 159 17.09 0.41 14.64
CA ILE A 159 16.64 1.39 13.65
C ILE A 159 16.34 2.70 14.37
N ALA A 160 16.84 3.82 13.83
CA ALA A 160 16.60 5.15 14.39
C ALA A 160 15.09 5.47 14.40
N ALA A 161 14.63 6.12 15.46
CA ALA A 161 13.25 6.59 15.54
C ALA A 161 13.02 7.74 14.55
N HIS A 162 11.81 7.80 14.01
CA HIS A 162 11.33 8.89 13.18
C HIS A 162 10.06 9.49 13.81
N ASP A 163 9.86 10.80 13.65
CA ASP A 163 8.73 11.51 14.27
C ASP A 163 7.35 11.00 13.78
N ASN A 164 7.34 10.38 12.59
CA ASN A 164 6.14 9.81 11.96
C ASN A 164 6.01 8.29 12.13
N ASP A 165 6.77 7.64 13.01
CA ASP A 165 6.69 6.18 13.20
C ASP A 165 5.27 5.69 13.59
N ASP A 166 4.47 6.58 14.22
CA ASP A 166 3.11 6.30 14.65
C ASP A 166 2.02 6.69 13.61
N ASP A 167 2.40 7.36 12.52
CA ASP A 167 1.49 7.77 11.45
C ASP A 167 1.37 6.70 10.37
N TRP A 168 0.34 5.88 10.48
CA TRP A 168 0.05 4.79 9.54
C TRP A 168 -1.01 5.15 8.50
N ASP A 169 -1.65 6.31 8.64
CA ASP A 169 -2.78 6.67 7.80
C ASP A 169 -2.28 7.48 6.58
N ALA A 170 -1.29 8.38 6.75
CA ALA A 170 -0.75 9.17 5.64
C ALA A 170 -0.11 8.36 4.49
N PRO A 171 0.62 7.24 4.74
CA PRO A 171 1.17 6.43 3.65
C PRO A 171 0.10 5.65 2.86
N LEU A 172 -1.07 5.37 3.46
CA LEU A 172 -2.11 4.55 2.82
C LEU A 172 -2.65 5.22 1.55
N ASP A 173 -2.86 6.53 1.57
CA ASP A 173 -3.41 7.26 0.42
C ASP A 173 -2.51 7.18 -0.83
N PHE A 174 -1.24 6.80 -0.67
CA PHE A 174 -0.24 6.77 -1.75
C PHE A 174 0.27 5.37 -2.11
N LEU A 175 0.22 4.41 -1.18
CA LEU A 175 0.70 3.05 -1.44
C LEU A 175 -0.30 2.21 -2.26
N PHE A 176 -1.58 2.60 -2.30
CA PHE A 176 -2.61 1.93 -3.11
C PHE A 176 -2.82 2.70 -4.42
N GLN A 177 -2.75 2.00 -5.55
CA GLN A 177 -3.06 2.60 -6.86
C GLN A 177 -4.58 2.62 -7.08
N ASP A 178 -5.28 1.59 -6.60
CA ASP A 178 -6.72 1.42 -6.65
C ASP A 178 -7.24 1.01 -5.25
N HIS A 179 -8.19 1.78 -4.74
CA HIS A 179 -8.83 1.50 -3.45
C HIS A 179 -10.05 0.60 -3.59
N ASP A 180 -10.47 0.27 -4.81
CA ASP A 180 -11.67 -0.52 -5.08
C ASP A 180 -11.57 -1.95 -4.52
N VAL A 181 -10.36 -2.49 -4.36
CA VAL A 181 -10.17 -3.81 -3.74
C VAL A 181 -10.65 -3.85 -2.27
N LEU A 182 -10.66 -2.70 -1.59
CA LEU A 182 -11.10 -2.59 -0.20
C LEU A 182 -12.63 -2.65 -0.07
N THR A 183 -13.38 -2.32 -1.13
CA THR A 183 -14.85 -2.44 -1.11
C THR A 183 -15.31 -3.89 -1.05
N LEU A 184 -14.44 -4.86 -1.37
CA LEU A 184 -14.75 -6.29 -1.33
C LEU A 184 -15.00 -6.83 0.08
N PHE A 185 -14.63 -6.08 1.12
CA PHE A 185 -14.91 -6.41 2.52
C PHE A 185 -16.30 -5.93 2.99
N ASP A 186 -16.93 -5.01 2.26
CA ASP A 186 -18.23 -4.44 2.60
C ASP A 186 -19.29 -4.96 1.63
N SER A 187 -20.22 -5.78 2.13
CA SER A 187 -21.30 -6.35 1.33
C SER A 187 -22.32 -5.32 0.84
N ASP A 188 -22.30 -4.11 1.42
CA ASP A 188 -23.28 -3.06 1.14
C ASP A 188 -22.74 -2.01 0.14
N ILE A 189 -21.49 -2.13 -0.29
CA ILE A 189 -20.86 -1.23 -1.26
C ILE A 189 -20.78 -1.92 -2.62
N GLU A 190 -21.60 -1.44 -3.56
CA GLU A 190 -21.46 -1.79 -4.97
C GLU A 190 -20.13 -1.23 -5.50
N PRO A 191 -19.34 -2.01 -6.26
CA PRO A 191 -18.12 -1.52 -6.90
C PRO A 191 -18.37 -0.25 -7.71
N HIS A 192 -17.45 0.70 -7.64
CA HIS A 192 -17.59 1.95 -8.36
C HIS A 192 -17.55 1.71 -9.89
N PRO A 193 -18.29 2.50 -10.70
CA PRO A 193 -18.13 2.47 -12.15
C PRO A 193 -16.69 2.81 -12.55
N GLY A 194 -15.90 1.80 -12.89
CA GLY A 194 -14.47 1.94 -13.16
C GLY A 194 -13.60 0.89 -12.48
N ALA A 195 -14.12 0.22 -11.44
CA ALA A 195 -13.43 -0.86 -10.76
C ALA A 195 -13.04 -1.98 -11.74
N VAL A 196 -11.76 -2.29 -11.78
CA VAL A 196 -11.16 -3.29 -12.68
C VAL A 196 -10.57 -4.43 -11.89
N ASN A 197 -10.56 -5.63 -12.50
CA ASN A 197 -9.90 -6.82 -11.96
C ASN A 197 -10.39 -7.29 -10.57
N LEU A 198 -11.61 -6.93 -10.14
CA LEU A 198 -12.16 -7.36 -8.84
C LEU A 198 -12.56 -8.85 -8.80
N VAL A 199 -12.71 -9.50 -9.96
CA VAL A 199 -12.95 -10.96 -10.00
C VAL A 199 -11.64 -11.72 -9.71
N PRO A 200 -11.64 -12.75 -8.86
CA PRO A 200 -10.39 -13.42 -8.44
C PRO A 200 -9.50 -13.92 -9.56
N ALA A 201 -10.09 -14.31 -10.69
CA ALA A 201 -9.34 -14.79 -11.85
C ALA A 201 -8.43 -13.70 -12.47
N GLU A 202 -8.75 -12.43 -12.24
CA GLU A 202 -8.04 -11.28 -12.79
C GLU A 202 -7.07 -10.64 -11.79
N TRP A 203 -7.08 -11.05 -10.52
CA TRP A 203 -6.31 -10.40 -9.45
C TRP A 203 -4.81 -10.29 -9.70
N PHE A 204 -4.24 -11.23 -10.45
CA PHE A 204 -2.79 -11.27 -10.75
C PHE A 204 -2.47 -10.71 -12.14
N THR A 205 -3.45 -10.07 -12.79
CA THR A 205 -3.23 -9.33 -14.03
C THR A 205 -2.60 -7.98 -13.67
N PRO A 206 -1.45 -7.62 -14.27
CA PRO A 206 -0.86 -6.32 -14.05
C PRO A 206 -1.82 -5.18 -14.39
N PHE A 207 -1.75 -4.08 -13.64
CA PHE A 207 -2.43 -2.84 -14.00
C PHE A 207 -1.91 -2.29 -15.32
N ALA A 208 -2.74 -1.51 -16.02
CA ALA A 208 -2.44 -1.01 -17.35
C ALA A 208 -1.15 -0.17 -17.42
N ASP A 209 -0.85 0.56 -16.35
CA ASP A 209 0.29 1.46 -16.24
C ASP A 209 1.46 0.87 -15.41
N SER A 210 1.39 -0.42 -15.05
CA SER A 210 2.41 -1.09 -14.25
C SER A 210 3.23 -2.09 -15.07
N GLU A 211 4.54 -2.13 -14.81
CA GLU A 211 5.40 -3.19 -15.35
C GLU A 211 5.15 -4.52 -14.62
N PRO A 212 4.96 -5.64 -15.33
CA PRO A 212 4.70 -6.92 -14.71
C PRO A 212 5.90 -7.40 -13.89
N ARG A 213 5.63 -8.02 -12.74
CA ARG A 213 6.64 -8.77 -11.98
C ARG A 213 7.31 -9.85 -12.84
N THR A 214 8.62 -10.06 -12.65
CA THR A 214 9.40 -11.05 -13.39
C THR A 214 8.78 -12.46 -13.28
N PRO A 215 8.41 -13.14 -14.38
CA PRO A 215 7.59 -14.35 -14.33
C PRO A 215 8.31 -15.60 -13.80
N ASP A 216 9.64 -15.65 -13.81
CA ASP A 216 10.45 -16.81 -13.40
C ASP A 216 10.90 -16.76 -11.94
N ARG A 217 10.38 -15.82 -11.16
CA ARG A 217 10.69 -15.63 -9.75
C ARG A 217 10.36 -16.84 -8.85
N GLY A 218 9.50 -17.75 -9.31
CA GLY A 218 9.17 -19.02 -8.65
C GLY A 218 8.24 -18.88 -7.43
N PHE A 219 8.20 -19.90 -6.58
CA PHE A 219 7.49 -19.90 -5.29
C PHE A 219 8.45 -20.42 -4.22
N ARG A 220 8.32 -19.92 -2.98
CA ARG A 220 9.15 -20.37 -1.86
C ARG A 220 8.80 -21.80 -1.41
N ARG A 221 7.54 -22.24 -1.56
CA ARG A 221 7.00 -23.54 -1.08
C ARG A 221 5.97 -24.18 -2.04
#